data_AF-A0A5S3QSM3-F1
#
_entry.id   AF-A0A5S3QSM3-F1
#
_cell.length_a   1.000
_cell.length_b   1.000
_cell.length_c   1.000
_cell.angle_alpha   90.00
_cell.angle_beta   90.00
_cell.angle_gamma   90.00
#
_symmetry.space_group_name_H-M   'P 1'
#
loop_
_entity.id
_entity.type
_entity.pdbx_description
1 polymer ?
#
loop_
_entity_poly.entity_id
_entity_poly.type
_entity_poly.pdbx_seq_one_letter_code
_entity_poly.pdbx_strand_id
1 'polypeptide(L)'
;MGILIICAILAILLPYFAKIPVAVAMNKEGGYDNKHPREQQKKLTGLGARALAAHQNCFESLAVFAVALAVAFGTQTFTPLVEWLAFGHIVARALYCVLYWANIDVLRSIVWALGLGCAIAIIVVCGL
;
A
#
# COMPACT_ATOMS: atom_id res chain seq x y z
N MET A 1 20.42 -4.13 -4.47
CA MET A 1 19.89 -4.84 -3.27
C MET A 1 19.37 -3.88 -2.19
N GLY A 2 20.15 -2.89 -1.72
CA GLY A 2 19.73 -1.99 -0.63
C GLY A 2 18.42 -1.23 -0.90
N ILE A 3 18.19 -0.83 -2.16
CA ILE A 3 16.94 -0.17 -2.58
C ILE A 3 15.72 -1.08 -2.36
N LEU A 4 15.83 -2.38 -2.65
CA LEU A 4 14.73 -3.33 -2.44
C LEU A 4 14.36 -3.47 -0.97
N ILE A 5 15.36 -3.46 -0.08
CA ILE A 5 15.13 -3.52 1.37
C ILE A 5 14.43 -2.25 1.85
N ILE A 6 14.86 -1.07 1.38
CA ILE A 6 14.19 0.20 1.69
C ILE A 6 12.74 0.17 1.19
N CYS A 7 12.50 -0.29 -0.03
CA CYS A 7 11.15 -0.43 -0.57
C CYS A 7 10.30 -1.41 0.25
N ALA A 8 10.87 -2.53 0.70
CA ALA A 8 10.17 -3.48 1.57
C ALA A 8 9.71 -2.81 2.88
N ILE A 9 10.59 -2.05 3.52
CA ILE A 9 10.27 -1.31 4.75
C ILE A 9 9.16 -0.29 4.48
N LEU A 10 9.27 0.49 3.40
CA LEU A 10 8.23 1.47 3.03
C LEU A 10 6.88 0.81 2.74
N ALA A 11 6.88 -0.35 2.07
CA ALA A 11 5.67 -1.13 1.80
C ALA A 11 4.98 -1.59 3.09
N ILE A 12 5.75 -2.01 4.10
CA ILE A 12 5.24 -2.41 5.42
C ILE A 12 4.64 -1.21 6.17
N LEU A 13 5.22 -0.01 6.03
CA LEU A 13 4.74 1.20 6.72
C LEU A 13 3.49 1.82 6.07
N LEU A 14 3.29 1.62 4.75
CA LEU A 14 2.18 2.22 3.99
C LEU A 14 0.77 1.90 4.54
N PRO A 15 0.42 0.66 4.93
CA PRO A 15 -0.86 0.40 5.57
C PRO A 15 -1.10 1.26 6.81
N TYR A 16 -0.08 1.46 7.65
CA TYR A 16 -0.21 2.27 8.86
C TYR A 16 -0.34 3.76 8.56
N PHE A 17 0.38 4.24 7.54
CA PHE A 17 0.20 5.58 7.00
C PHE A 17 -1.24 5.79 6.49
N ALA A 18 -1.76 4.86 5.68
CA ALA A 18 -3.12 4.89 5.15
C ALA A 18 -4.20 4.95 6.24
N LYS A 19 -3.90 4.39 7.42
CA LYS A 19 -4.81 4.32 8.58
C LYS A 19 -4.92 5.64 9.37
N ILE A 20 -4.02 6.61 9.18
CA ILE A 20 -4.00 7.84 10.00
C ILE A 20 -5.38 8.53 10.07
N PRO A 21 -6.10 8.76 8.96
CA PRO A 21 -7.42 9.42 9.03
C PRO A 21 -8.50 8.55 9.70
N VAL A 22 -8.34 7.22 9.73
CA VAL A 22 -9.25 6.31 10.44
C VAL A 22 -9.21 6.60 11.93
N ALA A 23 -8.02 6.72 12.51
CA ALA A 23 -7.86 7.00 13.94
C ALA A 23 -8.46 8.36 14.32
N VAL A 24 -8.26 9.38 13.47
CA VAL A 24 -8.87 10.70 13.66
C VAL A 24 -10.40 10.63 13.58
N ALA A 25 -10.94 9.87 12.62
CA ALA A 25 -12.38 9.72 12.45
C ALA A 25 -13.02 8.95 13.62
N MET A 26 -12.39 7.86 14.08
CA MET A 26 -12.82 7.13 15.28
C MET A 26 -12.86 8.05 16.50
N ASN A 27 -11.81 8.85 16.72
CA ASN A 27 -11.79 9.76 17.87
C ASN A 27 -12.91 10.82 17.81
N LYS A 28 -13.34 11.22 16.61
CA LYS A 28 -14.46 12.16 16.42
C LYS A 28 -15.84 11.54 16.70
N GLU A 29 -15.97 10.22 16.72
CA GLU A 29 -17.22 9.51 17.07
C GLU A 29 -17.41 9.32 18.59
N GLY A 30 -16.92 10.27 19.41
CA GLY A 30 -17.00 10.19 20.87
C GLY A 30 -15.82 9.50 21.56
N GLY A 31 -14.66 9.44 20.88
CA GLY A 31 -13.42 8.86 21.39
C GLY A 31 -13.04 7.53 20.75
N TYR A 32 -11.76 7.16 20.86
CA TYR A 32 -11.25 5.92 20.30
C TYR A 32 -11.60 4.71 21.19
N ASP A 33 -12.45 3.80 20.69
CA ASP A 33 -12.79 2.55 21.38
C ASP A 33 -11.66 1.53 21.20
N ASN A 34 -10.82 1.37 22.22
CA ASN A 34 -9.76 0.37 22.24
C ASN A 34 -10.26 -1.05 22.55
N LYS A 35 -11.48 -1.21 23.07
CA LYS A 35 -12.07 -2.53 23.34
C LYS A 35 -12.63 -3.14 22.06
N HIS A 36 -13.31 -2.34 21.22
CA HIS A 36 -13.92 -2.81 19.97
C HIS A 36 -13.57 -1.92 18.74
N PRO A 37 -12.28 -1.68 18.45
CA PRO A 37 -11.86 -0.71 17.42
C PRO A 37 -12.34 -1.07 16.02
N ARG A 38 -12.48 -2.37 15.71
CA ARG A 38 -12.97 -2.82 14.40
C ARG A 38 -14.47 -2.60 14.22
N GLU A 39 -15.25 -2.66 15.30
CA GLU A 39 -16.68 -2.38 15.24
C GLU A 39 -16.93 -0.89 15.06
N GLN A 40 -16.15 -0.04 15.75
CA GLN A 40 -16.17 1.40 15.51
C GLN A 40 -15.77 1.74 14.08
N GLN A 41 -14.70 1.13 13.54
CA GLN A 41 -14.28 1.33 12.15
C GLN A 41 -15.38 1.05 11.11
N LYS A 42 -16.23 0.05 11.35
CA LYS A 42 -17.36 -0.30 10.45
C LYS A 42 -18.44 0.79 10.38
N LYS A 43 -18.51 1.67 11.39
CA LYS A 43 -19.50 2.75 11.47
C LYS A 43 -19.02 4.03 10.77
N LEU A 44 -17.70 4.12 10.52
CA LEU A 44 -17.11 5.28 9.87
C LEU A 44 -17.73 5.52 8.49
N THR A 45 -17.89 6.79 8.14
CA THR A 45 -18.33 7.26 6.83
C THR A 45 -17.35 8.28 6.26
N GLY A 46 -17.58 8.75 5.03
CA GLY A 46 -16.77 9.80 4.41
C GLY A 46 -15.27 9.46 4.35
N LEU A 47 -14.42 10.40 4.79
CA LEU A 47 -12.97 10.21 4.80
C LEU A 47 -12.51 9.03 5.66
N GLY A 48 -13.18 8.76 6.80
CA GLY A 48 -12.82 7.65 7.70
C GLY A 48 -13.01 6.29 7.02
N ALA A 49 -14.17 6.09 6.37
CA ALA A 49 -14.45 4.89 5.58
C ALA A 49 -13.45 4.73 4.43
N ARG A 50 -13.17 5.82 3.71
CA ARG A 50 -12.22 5.83 2.59
C ARG A 50 -10.79 5.48 3.04
N ALA A 51 -10.34 6.02 4.15
CA ALA A 51 -9.03 5.70 4.72
C ALA A 51 -8.95 4.25 5.21
N LEU A 52 -10.04 3.70 5.75
CA LEU A 52 -10.10 2.29 6.15
C LEU A 52 -9.96 1.37 4.93
N ALA A 53 -10.65 1.68 3.84
CA ALA A 53 -10.52 0.92 2.60
C ALA A 53 -9.11 1.05 1.99
N ALA A 54 -8.50 2.24 2.03
CA ALA A 54 -7.11 2.42 1.62
C ALA A 54 -6.12 1.60 2.47
N HIS A 55 -6.33 1.56 3.80
CA HIS A 55 -5.54 0.77 4.74
C HIS A 55 -5.60 -0.73 4.42
N GLN A 56 -6.80 -1.27 4.19
CA GLN A 56 -7.00 -2.67 3.83
C GLN A 56 -6.34 -3.00 2.48
N ASN A 57 -6.53 -2.14 1.48
CA ASN A 57 -5.94 -2.35 0.16
C ASN A 57 -4.41 -2.27 0.16
N CYS A 58 -3.81 -1.51 1.10
CA CYS A 58 -2.36 -1.53 1.27
C CYS A 58 -1.84 -2.89 1.76
N PHE A 59 -2.58 -3.61 2.61
CA PHE A 59 -2.20 -4.97 3.01
C PHE A 59 -2.31 -5.97 1.85
N GLU A 60 -3.35 -5.85 1.02
CA GLU A 60 -3.48 -6.67 -0.21
C GLU A 60 -2.29 -6.42 -1.15
N SER A 61 -1.94 -5.15 -1.37
CA SER A 61 -0.79 -4.77 -2.20
C SER A 61 0.53 -5.22 -1.60
N LEU A 62 0.69 -5.16 -0.28
CA LEU A 62 1.88 -5.64 0.43
C LEU A 62 2.08 -7.13 0.20
N ALA A 63 1.01 -7.95 0.25
CA ALA A 63 1.12 -9.38 -0.01
C ALA A 63 1.67 -9.66 -1.42
N VAL A 64 1.14 -8.97 -2.44
CA VAL A 64 1.62 -9.10 -3.82
C VAL A 64 3.07 -8.66 -3.96
N PHE A 65 3.43 -7.51 -3.39
CA PHE A 65 4.79 -6.98 -3.48
C PHE A 65 5.80 -7.81 -2.69
N ALA A 66 5.40 -8.40 -1.56
CA ALA A 66 6.24 -9.31 -0.78
C ALA A 66 6.61 -10.56 -1.60
N VAL A 67 5.68 -11.11 -2.38
CA VAL A 67 5.97 -12.22 -3.31
C VAL A 67 6.97 -11.78 -4.37
N ALA A 68 6.79 -10.59 -4.97
CA ALA A 68 7.72 -10.06 -5.97
C ALA A 68 9.14 -9.88 -5.41
N LEU A 69 9.27 -9.31 -4.22
CA LEU A 69 10.56 -9.17 -3.53
C LEU A 69 11.16 -10.53 -3.20
N ALA A 70 10.36 -11.49 -2.71
CA ALA A 70 10.84 -12.83 -2.40
C ALA A 70 11.42 -13.52 -3.64
N VAL A 71 10.78 -13.39 -4.80
CA VAL A 71 11.30 -13.90 -6.08
C VAL A 71 12.62 -13.21 -6.44
N ALA A 72 12.70 -11.88 -6.33
CA ALA A 72 13.93 -11.15 -6.63
C ALA A 72 15.10 -11.54 -5.71
N PHE A 73 14.86 -11.68 -4.40
CA PHE A 73 15.86 -12.15 -3.45
C PHE A 73 16.23 -13.62 -3.68
N GLY A 74 15.26 -14.49 -3.94
CA GLY A 74 15.50 -15.92 -4.18
C GLY A 74 16.30 -16.20 -5.45
N THR A 75 16.11 -15.38 -6.49
CA THR A 75 16.86 -15.45 -7.75
C THR A 75 18.14 -14.60 -7.76
N GLN A 76 18.38 -13.83 -6.69
CA GLN A 76 19.48 -12.85 -6.61
C GLN A 76 19.46 -11.80 -7.74
N THR A 77 18.28 -11.48 -8.26
CA THR A 77 18.10 -10.54 -9.38
C THR A 77 18.02 -9.10 -8.86
N PHE A 78 19.16 -8.42 -8.80
CA PHE A 78 19.28 -7.04 -8.29
C PHE A 78 19.66 -6.03 -9.37
N THR A 79 18.94 -6.05 -10.49
CA THR A 79 19.22 -5.14 -11.61
C THR A 79 18.64 -3.74 -11.36
N PRO A 80 19.18 -2.68 -12.00
CA PRO A 80 18.60 -1.35 -11.91
C PRO A 80 17.12 -1.29 -12.30
N LEU A 81 16.68 -2.13 -13.25
CA LEU A 81 15.28 -2.21 -13.64
C LEU A 81 14.40 -2.71 -12.49
N VAL A 82 14.80 -3.78 -11.80
CA VAL A 82 14.07 -4.30 -10.63
C VAL A 82 14.01 -3.26 -9.50
N GLU A 83 15.09 -2.51 -9.29
CA GLU A 83 15.14 -1.42 -8.31
C GLU A 83 14.19 -0.27 -8.67
N TRP A 84 14.14 0.14 -9.94
CA TRP A 84 13.20 1.17 -10.42
C TRP A 84 11.74 0.71 -10.35
N LEU A 85 11.45 -0.55 -10.67
CA LEU A 85 10.11 -1.12 -10.52
C LEU A 85 9.67 -1.16 -9.05
N ALA A 86 10.57 -1.55 -8.14
CA ALA A 86 10.29 -1.54 -6.71
C ALA A 86 10.01 -0.13 -6.19
N PHE A 87 10.82 0.86 -6.60
CA PHE A 87 10.59 2.26 -6.26
C PHE A 87 9.25 2.77 -6.84
N GLY A 88 8.98 2.47 -8.11
CA GLY A 88 7.73 2.80 -8.79
C GLY A 88 6.49 2.25 -8.09
N HIS A 89 6.57 1.00 -7.59
CA HIS A 89 5.52 0.41 -6.76
C HIS A 89 5.24 1.29 -5.52
N ILE A 90 6.27 1.64 -4.75
CA ILE A 90 6.12 2.45 -3.53
C ILE A 90 5.51 3.82 -3.82
N VAL A 91 5.97 4.51 -4.86
CA VAL A 91 5.41 5.81 -5.27
C VAL A 91 3.94 5.67 -5.65
N ALA A 92 3.61 4.67 -6.46
CA ALA A 92 2.23 4.40 -6.86
C ALA A 92 1.33 4.11 -5.65
N ARG A 93 1.82 3.38 -4.63
CA ARG A 93 1.08 3.10 -3.40
C ARG A 93 0.90 4.32 -2.50
N ALA A 94 1.91 5.18 -2.38
CA ALA A 94 1.78 6.43 -1.65
C ALA A 94 0.73 7.35 -2.30
N LEU A 95 0.78 7.50 -3.63
CA LEU A 95 -0.21 8.26 -4.39
C LEU A 95 -1.60 7.65 -4.27
N TYR A 96 -1.72 6.32 -4.33
CA TYR A 96 -3.00 5.62 -4.15
C TYR A 96 -3.68 6.02 -2.84
N CYS A 97 -2.95 6.03 -1.71
CA CYS A 97 -3.48 6.45 -0.42
C CYS A 97 -4.02 7.89 -0.44
N VAL A 98 -3.22 8.83 -0.96
CA VAL A 98 -3.60 10.26 -1.05
C VAL A 98 -4.84 10.45 -1.91
N LEU A 99 -4.89 9.80 -3.08
CA LEU A 99 -6.04 9.90 -3.99
C LEU A 99 -7.31 9.27 -3.41
N TYR A 100 -7.15 8.17 -2.67
CA TYR A 100 -8.26 7.55 -1.94
C TYR A 100 -8.83 8.51 -0.89
N TRP A 101 -7.97 9.16 -0.11
CA TRP A 101 -8.39 10.15 0.87
C TRP A 101 -9.13 11.34 0.21
N ALA A 102 -8.57 11.84 -0.90
CA ALA A 102 -9.11 12.93 -1.69
C ALA A 102 -10.38 12.58 -2.49
N ASN A 103 -10.79 11.30 -2.53
CA ASN A 103 -11.94 10.82 -3.29
C ASN A 103 -11.81 11.02 -4.83
N ILE A 104 -10.59 10.89 -5.36
CA ILE A 104 -10.31 10.98 -6.81
C ILE A 104 -10.18 9.55 -7.36
N ASP A 105 -11.24 9.06 -7.99
CA ASP A 105 -11.43 7.64 -8.30
C ASP A 105 -10.67 7.15 -9.54
N VAL A 106 -10.73 7.87 -10.66
CA VAL A 106 -10.08 7.44 -11.92
C VAL A 106 -8.57 7.36 -11.76
N LEU A 107 -7.96 8.43 -11.24
CA LEU A 107 -6.51 8.46 -11.04
C LEU A 107 -6.06 7.43 -9.99
N ARG A 108 -6.87 7.20 -8.94
CA ARG A 108 -6.63 6.14 -7.96
C ARG A 108 -6.54 4.77 -8.63
N SER A 109 -7.48 4.44 -9.53
CA SER A 109 -7.46 3.16 -10.24
C SER A 109 -6.25 3.02 -11.16
N ILE A 110 -5.83 4.10 -11.82
CA ILE A 110 -4.63 4.11 -12.67
C ILE A 110 -3.39 3.81 -11.84
N VAL A 111 -3.16 4.53 -10.73
CA VAL A 111 -1.97 4.28 -9.90
C VAL A 111 -2.02 2.93 -9.20
N TRP A 112 -3.22 2.41 -8.90
CA TRP A 112 -3.38 1.04 -8.40
C TRP A 112 -2.85 0.02 -9.42
N ALA A 113 -3.25 0.16 -10.69
CA ALA A 113 -2.82 -0.72 -11.77
C ALA A 113 -1.31 -0.61 -12.02
N LEU A 114 -0.74 0.60 -11.96
CA LEU A 114 0.71 0.81 -12.07
C LEU A 114 1.48 0.11 -10.93
N GLY A 115 1.00 0.22 -9.69
CA GLY A 115 1.61 -0.46 -8.56
C GLY A 115 1.59 -1.98 -8.71
N LEU A 116 0.44 -2.54 -9.11
CA LEU A 116 0.31 -3.98 -9.40
C LEU A 116 1.23 -4.40 -10.55
N GLY A 117 1.24 -3.63 -11.64
CA GLY A 117 2.09 -3.87 -12.81
C GLY A 117 3.57 -3.89 -12.46
N CYS A 118 4.04 -2.99 -11.58
CA CYS A 118 5.42 -2.99 -11.11
C CYS A 118 5.79 -4.29 -10.38
N ALA A 119 4.93 -4.77 -9.48
CA ALA A 119 5.19 -6.01 -8.74
C ALA A 119 5.22 -7.23 -9.68
N ILE A 120 4.29 -7.31 -10.63
CA ILE A 120 4.28 -8.38 -11.65
C ILE A 120 5.53 -8.31 -12.53
N ALA A 121 5.90 -7.12 -12.98
CA ALA A 121 7.07 -6.91 -13.84
C ALA A 121 8.38 -7.35 -13.15
N ILE A 122 8.52 -7.14 -11.83
CA ILE A 122 9.68 -7.65 -11.08
C ILE A 122 9.76 -9.18 -11.21
N ILE A 123 8.65 -9.89 -11.01
CA ILE A 123 8.62 -11.36 -11.11
C ILE A 123 9.01 -11.80 -12.53
N VAL A 124 8.45 -11.16 -13.55
CA VAL A 124 8.77 -11.46 -14.96
C VAL A 124 10.26 -11.27 -15.24
N VAL A 125 10.83 -10.15 -14.81
CA VAL A 125 12.26 -9.85 -15.02
C VAL A 125 13.18 -10.85 -14.31
N CYS A 126 12.78 -11.39 -13.15
CA CYS A 126 13.57 -12.40 -12.44
C CYS A 126 13.52 -13.80 -13.07
N GLY A 127 12.53 -14.06 -13.93
CA GLY A 127 12.37 -15.33 -14.65
C GLY A 127 13.02 -15.36 -16.03
N LEU A 128 13.58 -14.23 -16.48
CA LEU A 128 14.32 -14.06 -17.73
C LEU A 128 15.83 -14.12 -17.46
#